data_AF-A0A6V7PWK0-F1
#
_entry.id   AF-A0A6V7PWK0-F1
#
_cell.length_a   1.000
_cell.length_b   1.000
_cell.length_c   1.000
_cell.angle_alpha   90.00
_cell.angle_beta   90.00
_cell.angle_gamma   90.00
#
_symmetry.space_group_name_H-M   'P 1'
#
loop_
_entity.id
_entity.type
_entity.pdbx_description
1 polymer ?
#
loop_
_entity_poly.entity_id
_entity_poly.type
_entity_poly.pdbx_seq_one_letter_code
_entity_poly.pdbx_strand_id
1 'polypeptide(L)'
;MPKDYKQKVNEDLLDWLQAMFGFQKDNVSNQREHLILLLANVHIRKFPKSDQQPKLDEHALNDVMKKLFKNYKRWCKYLGRKSSLWLPTIQQEVQQRKLLYMGLYLLIWGEAANLRFMPECLCYIYHHMAFELYGMLAGNVSSLTGEYIKPAYGGDEEAFLKKVVTPIYETIKEEAERSKREKAKHSQWRNYDDLNEFLCFRLGWPMRADADFFCQPLNSISERNGPDFTDGQESQFVEIRSFWHIFRSFDRMWTFLILALQVMVILSWNGGSQAIFLTLMHSRRF
;
A
#
# COMPACT_ATOMS: atom_id res chain seq x y z
N MET A 1 22.91 -4.19 -15.01
CA MET A 1 22.89 -5.58 -14.51
C MET A 1 24.30 -5.87 -14.00
N PRO A 2 24.48 -6.77 -13.02
CA PRO A 2 25.82 -7.22 -12.62
C PRO A 2 26.59 -7.75 -13.83
N LYS A 3 27.92 -7.53 -13.87
CA LYS A 3 28.77 -7.84 -15.03
C LYS A 3 28.86 -9.34 -15.37
N ASP A 4 28.51 -10.20 -14.41
CA ASP A 4 28.71 -11.65 -14.50
C ASP A 4 27.40 -12.44 -14.71
N TYR A 5 26.29 -11.76 -14.98
CA TYR A 5 25.01 -12.41 -15.27
C TYR A 5 25.00 -12.96 -16.71
N LYS A 6 24.80 -14.28 -16.86
CA LYS A 6 24.66 -14.94 -18.18
C LYS A 6 23.33 -14.56 -18.82
N GLN A 7 23.34 -13.44 -19.54
CA GLN A 7 22.17 -12.92 -20.24
C GLN A 7 21.71 -13.90 -21.34
N LYS A 8 20.44 -14.31 -21.32
CA LYS A 8 19.85 -14.97 -22.49
C LYS A 8 19.52 -13.93 -23.55
N VAL A 9 19.47 -14.35 -24.82
CA VAL A 9 19.12 -13.48 -25.94
C VAL A 9 17.75 -12.85 -25.69
N ASN A 10 17.67 -11.51 -25.70
CA ASN A 10 16.50 -10.66 -25.42
C ASN A 10 16.07 -10.46 -23.94
N GLU A 11 16.87 -10.84 -22.95
CA GLU A 11 16.52 -10.53 -21.54
C GLU A 11 16.70 -9.05 -21.19
N ASP A 12 15.64 -8.45 -20.63
CA ASP A 12 15.61 -7.07 -20.14
C ASP A 12 15.74 -6.95 -18.60
N LEU A 13 15.69 -5.72 -18.09
CA LEU A 13 15.86 -5.44 -16.65
C LEU A 13 14.77 -6.09 -15.78
N LEU A 14 13.56 -6.23 -16.30
CA LEU A 14 12.45 -6.83 -15.57
C LEU A 14 12.54 -8.36 -15.61
N ASP A 15 13.03 -8.95 -16.71
CA ASP A 15 13.35 -10.39 -16.76
C ASP A 15 14.41 -10.76 -15.73
N TRP A 16 15.40 -9.89 -15.53
CA TRP A 16 16.38 -10.08 -14.46
C TRP A 16 15.75 -9.98 -13.06
N LEU A 17 14.86 -9.01 -12.82
CA LEU A 17 14.12 -8.93 -11.55
C LEU A 17 13.24 -10.16 -11.33
N GLN A 18 12.61 -10.68 -12.39
CA GLN A 18 11.85 -11.91 -12.36
C GLN A 18 12.72 -13.09 -11.92
N ALA A 19 13.87 -13.28 -12.55
CA ALA A 19 14.79 -14.37 -12.24
C ALA A 19 15.31 -14.31 -10.80
N MET A 20 15.62 -13.11 -10.30
CA MET A 20 16.18 -12.95 -8.96
C MET A 20 15.14 -13.13 -7.86
N PHE A 21 13.96 -12.51 -8.00
CA PHE A 21 12.93 -12.48 -6.94
C PHE A 21 11.79 -13.49 -7.13
N GLY A 22 11.72 -14.17 -8.28
CA GLY A 22 10.70 -15.16 -8.58
C GLY A 22 9.30 -14.55 -8.76
N PHE A 23 9.18 -13.47 -9.53
CA PHE A 23 7.88 -12.91 -9.92
C PHE A 23 7.18 -13.77 -10.99
N GLN A 24 5.86 -13.67 -11.09
CA GLN A 24 5.07 -14.34 -12.12
C GLN A 24 5.36 -13.74 -13.50
N LYS A 25 5.49 -14.60 -14.52
CA LYS A 25 5.85 -14.20 -15.89
C LYS A 25 4.84 -13.24 -16.52
N ASP A 26 3.56 -13.48 -16.29
CA ASP A 26 2.48 -12.65 -16.84
C ASP A 26 2.44 -11.28 -16.14
N ASN A 27 2.69 -11.24 -14.82
CA ASN A 27 2.82 -9.99 -14.09
C ASN A 27 3.99 -9.15 -14.64
N VAL A 28 5.14 -9.78 -14.88
CA VAL A 28 6.32 -9.10 -15.45
C VAL A 28 6.02 -8.50 -16.81
N SER A 29 5.37 -9.27 -17.69
CA SER A 29 4.99 -8.81 -19.03
C SER A 29 4.02 -7.62 -18.97
N ASN A 30 3.01 -7.69 -18.10
CA ASN A 30 2.04 -6.61 -17.90
C ASN A 30 2.68 -5.34 -17.30
N GLN A 31 3.53 -5.49 -16.27
CA GLN A 31 4.19 -4.34 -15.64
C GLN A 31 5.24 -3.69 -16.54
N ARG A 32 5.88 -4.46 -17.43
CA ARG A 32 6.77 -3.94 -18.48
C ARG A 32 6.02 -2.97 -19.39
N GLU A 33 4.91 -3.41 -19.97
CA GLU A 33 4.08 -2.58 -20.83
C GLU A 33 3.57 -1.33 -20.10
N HIS A 34 3.09 -1.52 -18.86
CA HIS A 34 2.62 -0.42 -18.02
C HIS A 34 3.73 0.61 -17.74
N LEU A 35 4.95 0.19 -17.41
CA LEU A 35 6.08 1.10 -17.19
C LEU A 35 6.46 1.86 -18.45
N ILE A 36 6.51 1.19 -19.61
CA ILE A 36 6.80 1.80 -20.91
C ILE A 36 5.74 2.87 -21.22
N LEU A 37 4.47 2.54 -21.08
CA LEU A 37 3.36 3.46 -21.34
C LEU A 37 3.41 4.67 -20.40
N LEU A 38 3.72 4.44 -19.12
CA LEU A 38 3.78 5.51 -18.12
C LEU A 38 4.93 6.49 -18.40
N LEU A 39 6.09 5.98 -18.82
CA LEU A 39 7.22 6.82 -19.26
C LEU A 39 6.90 7.57 -20.56
N ALA A 40 6.34 6.89 -21.56
CA ALA A 40 5.93 7.49 -22.82
C ALA A 40 4.92 8.62 -22.62
N ASN A 41 3.93 8.42 -21.76
CA ASN A 41 2.92 9.42 -21.42
C ASN A 41 3.52 10.68 -20.80
N VAL A 42 4.46 10.54 -19.86
CA VAL A 42 5.13 11.69 -19.25
C VAL A 42 6.02 12.40 -20.27
N HIS A 43 6.70 11.63 -21.13
CA HIS A 43 7.56 12.18 -22.18
C HIS A 43 6.77 13.01 -23.20
N ILE A 44 5.67 12.47 -23.75
CA ILE A 44 4.81 13.16 -24.73
C ILE A 44 4.24 14.46 -24.15
N ARG A 45 3.80 14.44 -22.88
CA ARG A 45 3.27 15.64 -22.22
C ARG A 45 4.31 16.75 -22.04
N LYS A 46 5.58 16.39 -21.88
CA LYS A 46 6.67 17.38 -21.72
C LYS A 46 7.20 17.89 -23.04
N PHE A 47 7.23 17.06 -24.08
CA PHE A 47 7.79 17.40 -25.39
C PHE A 47 6.81 17.08 -26.52
N PRO A 48 5.73 17.87 -26.67
CA PRO A 48 4.76 17.66 -27.74
C PRO A 48 5.29 17.95 -29.16
N LYS A 49 6.47 18.59 -29.30
CA LYS A 49 7.04 19.05 -30.59
C LYS A 49 8.58 18.96 -30.65
N SER A 50 9.18 17.78 -30.53
CA SER A 50 10.61 17.60 -30.78
C SER A 50 10.84 16.60 -31.90
N ASP A 51 11.37 17.08 -33.03
CA ASP A 51 11.88 16.27 -34.15
C ASP A 51 13.18 15.52 -33.79
N GLN A 52 13.70 15.72 -32.58
CA GLN A 52 14.81 14.96 -32.03
C GLN A 52 14.29 13.97 -30.99
N GLN A 53 14.05 12.72 -31.41
CA GLN A 53 13.98 11.57 -30.49
C GLN A 53 15.21 10.72 -30.72
N PRO A 54 16.08 10.52 -29.69
CA PRO A 54 16.53 9.14 -29.44
C PRO A 54 16.99 8.78 -28.00
N LYS A 55 16.68 9.50 -26.91
CA LYS A 55 17.06 9.05 -25.55
C LYS A 55 15.99 9.30 -24.49
N LEU A 56 15.77 8.31 -23.63
CA LEU A 56 14.91 8.40 -22.44
C LEU A 56 15.31 9.63 -21.61
N ASP A 57 14.44 10.64 -21.58
CA ASP A 57 14.71 11.88 -20.87
C ASP A 57 14.76 11.66 -19.36
N GLU A 58 15.84 12.15 -18.74
CA GLU A 58 16.07 12.03 -17.30
C GLU A 58 14.98 12.74 -16.48
N HIS A 59 14.43 13.84 -17.01
CA HIS A 59 13.35 14.56 -16.32
C HIS A 59 12.02 13.81 -16.33
N ALA A 60 11.71 13.05 -17.38
CA ALA A 60 10.54 12.18 -17.40
C ALA A 60 10.69 11.04 -16.36
N LEU A 61 11.88 10.43 -16.31
CA LEU A 61 12.20 9.36 -15.36
C LEU A 61 12.10 9.83 -13.89
N ASN A 62 12.65 11.00 -13.60
CA ASN A 62 12.62 11.59 -12.27
C ASN A 62 11.20 11.91 -11.79
N ASP A 63 10.34 12.40 -12.68
CA ASP A 63 8.96 12.72 -12.34
C ASP A 63 8.14 11.48 -11.99
N VAL A 64 8.30 10.42 -12.79
CA VAL A 64 7.66 9.13 -12.51
C VAL A 64 8.15 8.58 -11.18
N MET A 65 9.46 8.54 -10.98
CA MET A 65 10.08 8.06 -9.73
C MET A 65 9.56 8.85 -8.52
N LYS A 66 9.46 10.18 -8.63
CA LYS A 66 8.96 11.04 -7.55
C LYS A 66 7.50 10.74 -7.20
N LYS A 67 6.67 10.43 -8.20
CA LYS A 67 5.26 10.07 -7.99
C LYS A 67 5.11 8.69 -7.35
N LEU A 68 5.79 7.68 -7.89
CA LEU A 68 5.72 6.29 -7.38
C LEU A 68 6.19 6.20 -5.93
N PHE A 69 7.33 6.81 -5.59
CA PHE A 69 7.92 6.71 -4.25
C PHE A 69 7.43 7.76 -3.25
N LYS A 70 6.40 8.55 -3.58
CA LYS A 70 5.88 9.59 -2.66
C LYS A 70 5.43 9.00 -1.34
N ASN A 71 4.69 7.90 -1.37
CA ASN A 71 4.17 7.22 -0.17
C ASN A 71 5.31 6.56 0.61
N TYR A 72 6.16 5.81 -0.08
CA TYR A 72 7.34 5.17 0.53
C TYR A 72 8.27 6.16 1.24
N LYS A 73 8.56 7.32 0.63
CA LYS A 73 9.39 8.36 1.26
C LYS A 73 8.74 8.96 2.51
N ARG A 74 7.41 9.13 2.50
CA ARG A 74 6.66 9.59 3.68
C ARG A 74 6.72 8.56 4.81
N TRP A 75 6.52 7.28 4.48
CA TRP A 75 6.62 6.17 5.42
C TRP A 75 8.03 6.07 6.03
N CYS A 76 9.10 6.15 5.22
CA CYS A 76 10.47 6.16 5.74
C CYS A 76 10.73 7.33 6.70
N LYS A 77 10.22 8.53 6.36
CA LYS A 77 10.34 9.73 7.20
C LYS A 77 9.59 9.56 8.52
N TYR A 78 8.38 8.98 8.48
CA TYR A 78 7.57 8.70 9.66
C TYR A 78 8.29 7.75 10.62
N LEU A 79 8.92 6.70 10.10
CA LEU A 79 9.68 5.73 10.89
C LEU A 79 11.11 6.17 11.27
N GLY A 80 11.56 7.36 10.83
CA GLY A 80 12.94 7.82 11.03
C GLY A 80 14.01 6.96 10.35
N ARG A 81 13.65 6.15 9.33
CA ARG A 81 14.58 5.25 8.63
C ARG A 81 15.16 5.90 7.36
N LYS A 82 16.40 5.54 7.02
CA LYS A 82 17.01 5.92 5.73
C LYS A 82 16.30 5.17 4.60
N SER A 83 16.04 5.85 3.48
CA SER A 83 15.44 5.20 2.30
C SER A 83 16.42 4.23 1.66
N SER A 84 15.97 3.03 1.28
CA SER A 84 16.76 2.04 0.53
C SER A 84 17.01 2.40 -0.94
N LEU A 85 16.68 3.63 -1.35
CA LEU A 85 16.87 4.15 -2.70
C LEU A 85 18.29 4.71 -2.84
N TRP A 86 19.26 3.83 -3.02
CA TRP A 86 20.66 4.22 -3.24
C TRP A 86 20.90 4.44 -4.73
N LEU A 87 21.29 5.65 -5.14
CA LEU A 87 21.63 5.98 -6.53
C LEU A 87 23.14 6.20 -6.65
N PRO A 88 23.81 5.64 -7.68
CA PRO A 88 25.25 5.84 -7.91
C PRO A 88 25.52 7.27 -8.40
N THR A 89 26.80 7.67 -8.45
CA THR A 89 27.21 8.99 -8.93
C THR A 89 27.29 9.06 -10.47
N ILE A 90 27.38 7.91 -11.16
CA ILE A 90 27.57 7.83 -12.62
C ILE A 90 26.21 7.88 -13.35
N GLN A 91 26.02 8.87 -14.23
CA GLN A 91 24.73 9.22 -14.83
C GLN A 91 24.03 8.07 -15.59
N GLN A 92 24.78 7.25 -16.34
CA GLN A 92 24.20 6.14 -17.11
C GLN A 92 23.75 4.98 -16.21
N GLU A 93 24.49 4.71 -15.13
CA GLU A 93 24.10 3.71 -14.12
C GLU A 93 22.92 4.19 -13.27
N VAL A 94 22.78 5.51 -13.07
CA VAL A 94 21.65 6.12 -12.37
C VAL A 94 20.33 5.81 -13.07
N GLN A 95 20.26 5.97 -14.40
CA GLN A 95 19.03 5.71 -15.15
C GLN A 95 18.61 4.24 -15.06
N GLN A 96 19.55 3.31 -15.26
CA GLN A 96 19.28 1.89 -15.14
C GLN A 96 18.81 1.52 -13.72
N ARG A 97 19.43 2.10 -12.69
CA ARG A 97 19.06 1.81 -11.31
C ARG A 97 17.69 2.39 -10.93
N LYS A 98 17.34 3.58 -11.44
CA LYS A 98 15.99 4.15 -11.29
C LYS A 98 14.95 3.24 -11.92
N LEU A 99 15.20 2.71 -13.12
CA LEU A 99 14.32 1.74 -13.78
C LEU A 99 14.18 0.45 -12.96
N LEU A 100 15.27 -0.08 -12.41
CA LEU A 100 15.22 -1.27 -11.55
C LEU A 100 14.37 -1.05 -10.29
N TYR A 101 14.54 0.06 -9.58
CA TYR A 101 13.72 0.35 -8.40
C TYR A 101 12.25 0.54 -8.74
N MET A 102 11.94 1.28 -9.82
CA MET A 102 10.54 1.47 -10.25
C MET A 102 9.92 0.15 -10.72
N GLY A 103 10.66 -0.64 -11.49
CA GLY A 103 10.26 -1.98 -11.92
C GLY A 103 9.97 -2.87 -10.72
N LEU A 104 10.87 -2.93 -9.75
CA LEU A 104 10.67 -3.69 -8.51
C LEU A 104 9.38 -3.26 -7.77
N TYR A 105 9.16 -1.95 -7.62
CA TYR A 105 7.94 -1.45 -6.99
C TYR A 105 6.67 -1.87 -7.74
N LEU A 106 6.68 -1.76 -9.07
CA LEU A 106 5.53 -2.15 -9.91
C LEU A 106 5.29 -3.66 -9.91
N LEU A 107 6.34 -4.47 -9.88
CA LEU A 107 6.23 -5.94 -9.79
C LEU A 107 5.62 -6.36 -8.45
N ILE A 108 6.13 -5.81 -7.34
CA ILE A 108 5.55 -6.00 -6.00
C ILE A 108 4.08 -5.56 -5.99
N TRP A 109 3.77 -4.38 -6.54
CA TRP A 109 2.40 -3.88 -6.64
C TRP A 109 1.50 -4.81 -7.47
N GLY A 110 2.03 -5.37 -8.56
CA GLY A 110 1.32 -6.28 -9.46
C GLY A 110 0.89 -7.58 -8.78
N GLU A 111 1.73 -8.13 -7.90
CA GLU A 111 1.46 -9.39 -7.19
C GLU A 111 0.89 -9.22 -5.77
N ALA A 112 0.88 -8.00 -5.21
CA ALA A 112 0.41 -7.75 -3.85
C ALA A 112 -1.07 -8.09 -3.57
N ALA A 113 -1.91 -8.28 -4.60
CA ALA A 113 -3.34 -8.61 -4.44
C ALA A 113 -4.06 -7.72 -3.41
N ASN A 114 -4.57 -8.31 -2.31
CA ASN A 114 -5.27 -7.61 -1.22
C ASN A 114 -4.33 -6.78 -0.34
N LEU A 115 -3.03 -7.04 -0.33
CA LEU A 115 -2.05 -6.27 0.46
C LEU A 115 -1.92 -4.82 -0.03
N ARG A 116 -2.47 -4.48 -1.20
CA ARG A 116 -2.56 -3.09 -1.69
C ARG A 116 -3.37 -2.18 -0.75
N PHE A 117 -4.26 -2.76 0.04
CA PHE A 117 -5.03 -2.03 1.05
C PHE A 117 -4.25 -1.79 2.35
N MET A 118 -3.03 -2.33 2.46
CA MET A 118 -2.13 -2.17 3.61
C MET A 118 -0.87 -1.41 3.16
N PRO A 119 -0.93 -0.08 3.06
CA PRO A 119 0.13 0.71 2.46
C PRO A 119 1.46 0.65 3.23
N GLU A 120 1.44 0.41 4.54
CA GLU A 120 2.68 0.29 5.33
C GLU A 120 3.31 -1.09 5.16
N CYS A 121 2.51 -2.17 5.15
CA CYS A 121 2.97 -3.51 4.77
C CYS A 121 3.64 -3.49 3.40
N LEU A 122 3.02 -2.82 2.42
CA LEU A 122 3.60 -2.71 1.08
C LEU A 122 4.92 -1.94 1.09
N CYS A 123 5.01 -0.84 1.86
CA CYS A 123 6.24 -0.09 2.02
C CYS A 123 7.33 -0.91 2.73
N TYR A 124 6.96 -1.74 3.70
CA TYR A 124 7.85 -2.66 4.41
C TYR A 124 8.46 -3.71 3.47
N ILE A 125 7.62 -4.42 2.70
CA ILE A 125 8.07 -5.40 1.70
C ILE A 125 9.02 -4.74 0.70
N TYR A 126 8.62 -3.58 0.16
CA TYR A 126 9.46 -2.83 -0.76
C TYR A 126 10.80 -2.41 -0.13
N HIS A 127 10.79 -1.93 1.12
CA HIS A 127 11.99 -1.46 1.81
C HIS A 127 13.07 -2.53 1.89
N HIS A 128 12.67 -3.75 2.24
CA HIS A 128 13.58 -4.89 2.39
C HIS A 128 14.03 -5.45 1.04
N MET A 129 13.12 -5.64 0.09
CA MET A 129 13.50 -6.12 -1.26
C MET A 129 14.39 -5.11 -1.99
N ALA A 130 14.18 -3.81 -1.82
CA ALA A 130 15.05 -2.78 -2.36
C ALA A 130 16.45 -2.79 -1.72
N PHE A 131 16.55 -3.17 -0.44
CA PHE A 131 17.82 -3.35 0.25
C PHE A 131 18.57 -4.59 -0.27
N GLU A 132 17.88 -5.71 -0.49
CA GLU A 132 18.46 -6.90 -1.14
C GLU A 132 18.92 -6.60 -2.56
N LEU A 133 18.10 -5.89 -3.35
CA LEU A 133 18.47 -5.41 -4.68
C LEU A 133 19.74 -4.56 -4.65
N TYR A 134 19.88 -3.67 -3.66
CA TYR A 134 21.10 -2.90 -3.48
C TYR A 134 22.32 -3.80 -3.22
N GLY A 135 22.21 -4.78 -2.32
CA GLY A 135 23.28 -5.74 -2.03
C GLY A 135 23.70 -6.57 -3.25
N MET A 136 22.74 -7.01 -4.06
CA MET A 136 23.00 -7.72 -5.31
C MET A 136 23.70 -6.83 -6.35
N LEU A 137 23.29 -5.57 -6.47
CA LEU A 137 23.91 -4.62 -7.39
C LEU A 137 25.29 -4.14 -6.94
N ALA A 138 25.59 -4.20 -5.64
CA ALA A 138 26.91 -3.88 -5.09
C ALA A 138 27.95 -5.01 -5.34
N GLY A 139 27.53 -6.13 -5.93
CA GLY A 139 28.42 -7.27 -6.19
C GLY A 139 28.82 -7.99 -4.92
N ASN A 140 28.01 -7.93 -3.86
CA ASN A 140 28.31 -8.66 -2.64
C ASN A 140 28.29 -10.16 -2.94
N VAL A 141 29.45 -10.78 -2.77
CA VAL A 141 29.65 -12.22 -2.84
C VAL A 141 29.52 -12.76 -1.42
N SER A 142 28.78 -13.87 -1.23
CA SER A 142 28.71 -14.54 0.06
C SER A 142 30.11 -14.90 0.54
N SER A 143 30.55 -14.33 1.67
CA SER A 143 31.86 -14.58 2.27
C SER A 143 32.09 -16.05 2.64
N LEU A 144 31.00 -16.83 2.72
CA LEU A 144 30.99 -18.25 3.08
C LEU A 144 30.97 -19.18 1.87
N THR A 145 30.39 -18.75 0.73
CA THR A 145 30.11 -19.64 -0.42
C THR A 145 30.76 -19.20 -1.73
N GLY A 146 31.26 -17.97 -1.85
CA GLY A 146 31.86 -17.47 -3.09
C GLY A 146 30.86 -17.23 -4.23
N GLU A 147 29.56 -17.46 -4.00
CA GLU A 147 28.47 -17.18 -4.94
C GLU A 147 27.86 -15.78 -4.72
N TYR A 148 27.23 -15.22 -5.75
CA TYR A 148 26.43 -13.99 -5.64
C TYR A 148 25.33 -14.16 -4.58
N ILE A 149 25.12 -13.13 -3.75
CA ILE A 149 24.02 -13.12 -2.78
C ILE A 149 22.69 -13.30 -3.52
N LYS A 150 21.99 -14.40 -3.22
CA LYS A 150 20.60 -14.62 -3.63
C LYS A 150 19.68 -13.89 -2.64
N PRO A 151 18.56 -13.30 -3.09
CA PRO A 151 17.64 -12.64 -2.18
C PRO A 151 16.97 -13.68 -1.27
N ALA A 152 16.51 -13.28 -0.08
CA ALA A 152 16.06 -14.23 0.94
C ALA A 152 14.90 -15.13 0.48
N TYR A 153 14.05 -14.61 -0.40
CA TYR A 153 12.93 -15.33 -1.01
C TYR A 153 13.14 -15.69 -2.47
N GLY A 154 14.32 -15.44 -3.05
CA GLY A 154 14.60 -15.68 -4.45
C GLY A 154 14.99 -17.11 -4.78
N GLY A 155 15.08 -17.39 -6.09
CA GLY A 155 15.66 -18.62 -6.63
C GLY A 155 14.67 -19.67 -7.13
N ASP A 156 13.40 -19.61 -6.72
CA ASP A 156 12.34 -20.53 -7.17
C ASP A 156 11.31 -19.81 -8.06
N GLU A 157 10.57 -20.56 -8.88
CA GLU A 157 9.48 -20.02 -9.69
C GLU A 157 8.30 -19.56 -8.82
N GLU A 158 7.85 -18.32 -9.05
CA GLU A 158 6.76 -17.66 -8.30
C GLU A 158 7.03 -17.57 -6.79
N ALA A 159 8.31 -17.50 -6.41
CA ALA A 159 8.72 -17.47 -5.02
C ALA A 159 8.18 -16.24 -4.26
N PHE A 160 8.08 -15.08 -4.90
CA PHE A 160 7.51 -13.89 -4.26
C PHE A 160 6.05 -14.12 -3.85
N LEU A 161 5.22 -14.61 -4.77
CA LEU A 161 3.83 -14.93 -4.48
C LEU A 161 3.72 -15.97 -3.35
N LYS A 162 4.43 -17.10 -3.47
CA LYS A 162 4.31 -18.24 -2.54
C LYS A 162 4.91 -17.96 -1.16
N LYS A 163 6.05 -17.28 -1.08
CA LYS A 163 6.81 -17.11 0.17
C LYS A 163 6.58 -15.76 0.84
N VAL A 164 6.14 -14.73 0.10
CA VAL A 164 5.89 -13.38 0.65
C VAL A 164 4.40 -13.08 0.73
N VAL A 165 3.67 -13.17 -0.38
CA VAL A 165 2.27 -12.73 -0.43
C VAL A 165 1.34 -13.74 0.23
N THR A 166 1.47 -15.04 -0.09
CA THR A 166 0.58 -16.10 0.39
C THR A 166 0.51 -16.18 1.92
N PRO A 167 1.63 -16.20 2.67
CA PRO A 167 1.56 -16.31 4.13
C PRO A 167 0.83 -15.13 4.77
N ILE A 168 1.08 -13.90 4.29
CA ILE A 168 0.40 -12.70 4.81
C ILE A 168 -1.10 -12.75 4.47
N TYR A 169 -1.43 -13.18 3.25
CA TYR A 169 -2.81 -13.33 2.82
C TYR A 169 -3.56 -14.40 3.63
N GLU A 170 -2.93 -15.54 3.90
CA GLU A 170 -3.51 -16.62 4.70
C GLU A 170 -3.81 -16.15 6.13
N THR A 171 -2.88 -15.44 6.77
CA THR A 171 -3.12 -14.82 8.08
C THR A 171 -4.31 -13.86 8.05
N ILE A 172 -4.40 -12.99 7.05
CA ILE A 172 -5.53 -12.06 6.91
C ILE A 172 -6.85 -12.82 6.68
N LYS A 173 -6.82 -13.88 5.87
CA LYS A 173 -7.99 -14.70 5.55
C LYS A 173 -8.50 -15.43 6.79
N GLU A 174 -7.60 -15.98 7.59
CA GLU A 174 -7.94 -16.67 8.85
C GLU A 174 -8.53 -15.71 9.87
N GLU A 175 -7.94 -14.53 10.06
CA GLU A 175 -8.48 -13.49 10.93
C GLU A 175 -9.86 -13.01 10.46
N ALA A 176 -10.05 -12.85 9.14
CA ALA A 176 -11.35 -12.50 8.57
C ALA A 176 -12.40 -13.61 8.77
N GLU A 177 -12.04 -14.88 8.66
CA GLU A 177 -12.93 -16.01 8.95
C GLU A 177 -13.33 -16.06 10.43
N ARG A 178 -12.39 -15.79 11.35
CA ARG A 178 -12.65 -15.72 12.80
C ARG A 178 -13.69 -14.66 13.14
N SER A 179 -13.57 -13.48 12.54
CA SER A 179 -14.52 -12.37 12.74
C SER A 179 -15.97 -12.73 12.35
N LYS A 180 -16.17 -13.69 11.44
CA LYS A 180 -17.50 -14.13 11.00
C LYS A 180 -18.08 -15.22 11.91
N ARG A 181 -17.24 -16.09 12.47
CA ARG A 181 -17.68 -17.23 13.29
C ARG A 181 -17.96 -16.82 14.73
N GLU A 182 -17.18 -15.90 15.27
CA GLU A 182 -17.31 -15.45 16.66
C GLU A 182 -18.04 -14.10 16.71
N LYS A 183 -19.19 -14.03 17.37
CA LYS A 183 -19.82 -12.76 17.82
C LYS A 183 -19.02 -12.13 18.98
N ALA A 184 -17.70 -12.16 18.89
CA ALA A 184 -16.82 -11.57 19.88
C ALA A 184 -16.96 -10.03 19.84
N LYS A 185 -16.75 -9.38 20.99
CA LYS A 185 -16.73 -7.91 21.07
C LYS A 185 -15.66 -7.39 20.10
N HIS A 186 -15.93 -6.26 19.44
CA HIS A 186 -15.04 -5.69 18.41
C HIS A 186 -13.60 -5.40 18.86
N SER A 187 -13.28 -5.54 20.15
CA SER A 187 -11.94 -5.39 20.73
C SER A 187 -11.07 -6.66 20.69
N GLN A 188 -11.59 -7.81 20.27
CA GLN A 188 -10.88 -9.11 20.33
C GLN A 188 -10.38 -9.62 18.97
N TRP A 189 -10.66 -8.93 17.86
CA TRP A 189 -10.22 -9.30 16.52
C TRP A 189 -9.31 -8.21 15.97
N ARG A 190 -8.27 -8.60 15.23
CA ARG A 190 -7.33 -7.66 14.61
C ARG A 190 -7.90 -7.16 13.29
N ASN A 191 -7.96 -5.85 13.11
CA ASN A 191 -8.37 -5.24 11.85
C ASN A 191 -7.15 -5.05 10.92
N TYR A 192 -7.40 -4.68 9.66
CA TYR A 192 -6.34 -4.41 8.67
C TYR A 192 -5.29 -3.40 9.18
N ASP A 193 -5.69 -2.45 10.03
CA ASP A 193 -4.79 -1.44 10.60
C ASP A 193 -3.83 -2.06 11.63
N ASP A 194 -4.33 -2.91 12.54
CA ASP A 194 -3.51 -3.62 13.53
C ASP A 194 -2.49 -4.55 12.85
N LEU A 195 -2.92 -5.24 11.78
CA LEU A 195 -2.04 -6.09 10.99
C LEU A 195 -0.99 -5.27 10.23
N ASN A 196 -1.38 -4.11 9.72
CA ASN A 196 -0.50 -3.22 8.97
C ASN A 196 0.60 -2.63 9.87
N GLU A 197 0.25 -2.23 11.10
CA GLU A 197 1.22 -1.77 12.10
C GLU A 197 2.14 -2.90 12.57
N PHE A 198 1.61 -4.09 12.86
CA PHE A 198 2.43 -5.21 13.36
C PHE A 198 3.51 -5.65 12.36
N LEU A 199 3.15 -5.71 11.08
CA LEU A 199 4.07 -6.06 9.98
C LEU A 199 5.19 -5.03 9.82
N CYS A 200 4.88 -3.75 10.06
CA CYS A 200 5.81 -2.64 9.93
C CYS A 200 6.99 -2.73 10.92
N PHE A 201 6.75 -3.28 12.12
CA PHE A 201 7.70 -3.23 13.24
C PHE A 201 8.24 -4.58 13.72
N ARG A 202 7.46 -5.66 13.67
CA ARG A 202 7.75 -6.87 14.47
C ARG A 202 8.06 -8.16 13.69
N LEU A 203 7.79 -8.21 12.38
CA LEU A 203 7.89 -9.46 11.61
C LEU A 203 9.34 -9.94 11.37
N GLY A 204 10.27 -9.01 11.17
CA GLY A 204 11.64 -9.31 10.73
C GLY A 204 11.73 -9.74 9.25
N TRP A 205 12.92 -9.61 8.65
CA TRP A 205 13.19 -10.02 7.27
C TRP A 205 14.46 -10.88 7.19
N PRO A 206 14.40 -12.13 6.67
CA PRO A 206 13.21 -12.85 6.22
C PRO A 206 12.18 -13.07 7.35
N MET A 207 10.91 -13.00 7.00
CA MET A 207 9.74 -13.32 7.83
C MET A 207 9.96 -14.67 8.49
N ARG A 208 10.02 -14.66 9.82
CA ARG A 208 10.20 -15.89 10.59
C ARG A 208 8.85 -16.55 10.78
N ALA A 209 8.74 -17.83 10.44
CA ALA A 209 7.49 -18.59 10.55
C ALA A 209 7.01 -18.76 12.00
N ASP A 210 7.91 -18.55 12.98
CA ASP A 210 7.64 -18.59 14.41
C ASP A 210 7.18 -17.24 15.00
N ALA A 211 7.12 -16.17 14.19
CA ALA A 211 6.67 -14.87 14.67
C ALA A 211 5.21 -14.95 15.13
N ASP A 212 4.87 -14.27 16.23
CA ASP A 212 3.51 -14.14 16.79
C ASP A 212 2.45 -13.65 15.78
N PHE A 213 2.89 -13.14 14.63
CA PHE A 213 2.03 -12.79 13.51
C PHE A 213 1.47 -14.03 12.78
N PHE A 214 2.29 -15.05 12.56
CA PHE A 214 1.91 -16.30 11.88
C PHE A 214 1.46 -17.39 12.86
N CYS A 215 1.98 -17.34 14.09
CA CYS A 215 1.53 -18.22 15.16
C CYS A 215 0.18 -17.75 15.69
N GLN A 216 -0.89 -18.44 15.32
CA GLN A 216 -2.16 -18.37 16.03
C GLN A 216 -1.91 -18.65 17.52
N PRO A 217 -2.57 -17.99 18.48
CA PRO A 217 -2.65 -18.54 19.82
C PRO A 217 -3.45 -19.84 19.69
N LEU A 218 -2.75 -20.96 19.57
CA LEU A 218 -3.35 -22.28 19.70
C LEU A 218 -4.09 -22.28 21.04
N ASN A 219 -5.35 -22.69 20.99
CA ASN A 219 -6.15 -23.04 22.14
C ASN A 219 -5.28 -23.76 23.20
N SER A 220 -4.82 -23.03 24.21
CA SER A 220 -4.21 -23.59 25.41
C SER A 220 -5.07 -23.19 26.59
N ILE A 221 -6.27 -23.79 26.62
CA ILE A 221 -6.84 -24.24 27.88
C ILE A 221 -5.94 -25.38 28.37
N SER A 222 -4.77 -25.03 28.88
CA SER A 222 -3.92 -25.95 29.65
C SER A 222 -2.94 -25.10 30.46
N GLU A 223 -3.37 -24.81 31.69
CA GLU A 223 -2.54 -24.67 32.89
C GLU A 223 -1.04 -24.42 32.64
N ARG A 224 -0.65 -23.14 32.58
CA ARG A 224 0.68 -22.74 33.02
C ARG A 224 0.55 -21.65 34.06
N ASN A 225 0.50 -22.09 35.31
CA ASN A 225 0.86 -21.28 36.46
C ASN A 225 2.33 -20.88 36.32
N GLY A 226 2.58 -19.62 35.96
CA GLY A 226 3.90 -19.00 35.90
C GLY A 226 3.72 -17.48 35.85
N PRO A 227 4.56 -16.70 36.54
CA PRO A 227 4.25 -15.32 36.89
C PRO A 227 4.19 -14.44 35.64
N ASP A 228 3.12 -13.66 35.61
CA ASP A 228 2.75 -12.62 34.65
C ASP A 228 3.97 -11.76 34.26
N PHE A 229 4.46 -11.92 33.02
CA PHE A 229 5.17 -10.86 32.32
C PHE A 229 4.11 -10.03 31.59
N THR A 230 3.53 -9.10 32.32
CA THR A 230 2.78 -7.97 31.78
C THR A 230 3.75 -7.08 31.00
N ASP A 231 4.01 -7.39 29.73
CA ASP A 231 4.42 -6.37 28.77
C ASP A 231 3.20 -6.02 27.92
N GLY A 232 2.35 -5.21 28.56
CA GLY A 232 1.16 -4.64 27.94
C GLY A 232 1.57 -3.65 26.85
N GLN A 233 1.28 -4.01 25.61
CA GLN A 233 0.84 -3.02 24.64
C GLN A 233 -0.58 -3.38 24.23
N GLU A 234 -1.51 -2.91 25.06
CA GLU A 234 -2.89 -2.70 24.66
C GLU A 234 -2.91 -1.93 23.34
N SER A 235 -3.69 -2.41 22.37
CA SER A 235 -4.04 -1.69 21.15
C SER A 235 -4.36 -0.23 21.47
N GLN A 236 -3.47 0.69 21.10
CA GLN A 236 -3.51 2.07 21.56
C GLN A 236 -4.58 2.92 20.87
N PHE A 237 -5.40 2.31 20.00
CA PHE A 237 -6.60 2.95 19.48
C PHE A 237 -7.66 1.91 19.08
N VAL A 238 -8.59 1.61 20.01
CA VAL A 238 -9.86 0.99 19.62
C VAL A 238 -10.76 2.12 19.14
N GLU A 239 -11.02 2.21 17.83
CA GLU A 239 -12.01 3.16 17.31
C GLU A 239 -13.41 2.70 17.77
N ILE A 240 -13.80 3.09 18.98
CA ILE A 240 -15.17 2.91 19.47
C ILE A 240 -16.02 3.90 18.69
N ARG A 241 -16.46 3.50 17.49
CA ARG A 241 -17.40 4.30 16.69
C ARG A 241 -18.76 4.28 17.38
N SER A 242 -18.90 5.17 18.37
CA SER A 242 -20.16 5.41 19.06
C SER A 242 -21.16 6.01 18.08
N PHE A 243 -22.46 5.73 18.26
CA PHE A 243 -23.55 6.27 17.43
C PHE A 243 -23.47 7.80 17.26
N TRP A 244 -22.93 8.51 18.26
CA TRP A 244 -22.68 9.95 18.27
C TRP A 244 -21.62 10.45 17.26
N HIS A 245 -20.75 9.59 16.74
CA HIS A 245 -19.79 9.95 15.70
C HIS A 245 -20.48 10.30 14.37
N ILE A 246 -21.62 9.68 14.06
CA ILE A 246 -22.41 10.01 12.85
C ILE A 246 -22.91 11.46 12.91
N PHE A 247 -23.29 11.95 14.09
CA PHE A 247 -23.73 13.33 14.27
C PHE A 247 -22.59 14.33 14.09
N ARG A 248 -21.39 14.00 14.57
CA ARG A 248 -20.22 14.88 14.49
C ARG A 248 -19.53 14.86 13.12
N SER A 249 -19.51 13.73 12.43
CA SER A 249 -18.81 13.57 11.15
C SER A 249 -19.54 14.22 9.96
N PHE A 250 -20.87 14.39 10.05
CA PHE A 250 -21.70 14.91 8.96
C PHE A 250 -22.33 16.27 9.30
N ASP A 251 -21.60 17.16 9.96
CA ASP A 251 -22.06 18.49 10.37
C ASP A 251 -22.76 19.29 9.24
N ARG A 252 -22.23 19.18 8.01
CA ARG A 252 -22.82 19.81 6.81
C ARG A 252 -24.20 19.26 6.42
N MET A 253 -24.43 17.97 6.61
CA MET A 253 -25.73 17.33 6.34
C MET A 253 -26.77 17.79 7.36
N TRP A 254 -26.40 17.83 8.64
CA TRP A 254 -27.29 18.26 9.71
C TRP A 254 -27.67 19.73 9.60
N THR A 255 -26.71 20.59 9.26
CA THR A 255 -26.95 22.01 8.98
C THR A 255 -27.95 22.17 7.84
N PHE A 256 -27.79 21.41 6.74
CA PHE A 256 -28.73 21.43 5.63
C PHE A 256 -30.15 20.98 6.03
N LEU A 257 -30.28 19.88 6.78
CA LEU A 257 -31.58 19.36 7.22
C LEU A 257 -32.31 20.34 8.14
N ILE A 258 -31.59 21.02 9.05
CA ILE A 258 -32.18 22.02 9.95
C ILE A 258 -32.67 23.24 9.16
N LEU A 259 -31.86 23.75 8.20
CA LEU A 259 -32.25 24.87 7.35
C LEU A 259 -33.46 24.52 6.45
N ALA A 260 -33.46 23.32 5.86
CA ALA A 260 -34.57 22.84 5.06
C ALA A 260 -35.86 22.71 5.88
N LEU A 261 -35.75 22.19 7.12
CA LEU A 261 -36.88 22.12 8.05
C LEU A 261 -37.41 23.52 8.41
N GLN A 262 -36.52 24.48 8.69
CA GLN A 262 -36.91 25.86 8.97
C GLN A 262 -37.67 26.48 7.79
N VAL A 263 -37.18 26.29 6.56
CA VAL A 263 -37.87 26.76 5.35
C VAL A 263 -39.25 26.11 5.20
N MET A 264 -39.36 24.79 5.42
CA MET A 264 -40.65 24.08 5.34
C MET A 264 -41.64 24.56 6.41
N VAL A 265 -41.19 24.84 7.63
CA VAL A 265 -42.03 25.38 8.71
C VAL A 265 -42.50 26.81 8.39
N ILE A 266 -41.62 27.66 7.86
CA ILE A 266 -41.99 29.02 7.43
C ILE A 266 -43.01 28.96 6.28
N LEU A 267 -42.82 28.06 5.32
CA LEU A 267 -43.76 27.85 4.22
C LEU A 267 -45.11 27.29 4.69
N SER A 268 -45.11 26.34 5.64
CA SER A 268 -46.37 25.81 6.20
C SER A 268 -47.11 26.87 7.01
N TRP A 269 -46.38 27.73 7.73
CA TRP A 269 -46.97 28.81 8.52
C TRP A 269 -47.52 29.95 7.63
N ASN A 270 -46.79 30.32 6.57
CA ASN A 270 -47.27 31.32 5.60
C ASN A 270 -48.33 30.78 4.63
N GLY A 271 -48.44 29.47 4.46
CA GLY A 271 -49.51 28.81 3.70
C GLY A 271 -50.90 29.02 4.32
N GLY A 272 -50.98 29.31 5.63
CA GLY A 272 -52.23 29.73 6.29
C GLY A 272 -52.69 31.14 5.93
N SER A 273 -51.80 31.99 5.40
CA SER A 273 -52.09 33.40 5.10
C SER A 273 -52.57 33.65 3.66
N GLN A 274 -52.60 32.63 2.80
CA GLN A 274 -53.22 32.76 1.47
C GLN A 274 -54.76 32.76 1.50
N ALA A 275 -55.38 32.45 2.64
CA ALA A 275 -56.84 32.59 2.84
C ALA A 275 -57.29 34.04 3.17
N ILE A 276 -56.37 34.94 3.54
CA ILE A 276 -56.71 36.32 3.95
C ILE A 276 -56.67 37.29 2.76
N PHE A 277 -55.86 37.01 1.73
CA PHE A 277 -55.73 37.88 0.56
C PHE A 277 -56.92 37.77 -0.42
N LEU A 278 -57.62 36.63 -0.44
CA LEU A 278 -58.83 36.44 -1.26
C LEU A 278 -60.10 37.05 -0.62
N THR A 279 -60.13 37.22 0.70
CA THR A 279 -61.30 37.77 1.42
C THR A 279 -61.37 39.31 1.35
N LEU A 280 -60.24 39.99 1.15
CA LEU A 280 -60.19 41.46 1.03
C LEU A 280 -60.50 42.00 -0.38
N MET A 281 -60.47 41.17 -1.44
CA MET A 281 -60.90 41.57 -2.78
C MET A 281 -62.40 41.40 -3.05
N HIS A 282 -63.16 40.74 -2.18
CA HIS A 282 -64.61 40.57 -2.34
C HIS A 282 -65.44 41.58 -1.52
N SER A 283 -64.80 42.44 -0.72
CA SER A 283 -65.46 43.47 0.11
C SER A 283 -65.28 44.91 -0.42
N ARG A 284 -65.03 45.06 -1.72
CA ARG A 284 -65.14 46.35 -2.46
C ARG A 284 -65.95 46.16 -3.75
N ARG A 285 -67.19 45.70 -3.59
CA ARG A 285 -68.31 46.03 -4.47
C ARG A 285 -69.53 46.21 -3.59
N PHE A 286 -69.68 47.42 -3.06
CA PHE A 286 -70.92 48.19 -2.90
C PHE A 286 -70.50 49.62 -2.56
#